data_AF-A0A2K6BGK9-F1
#
_entry.id   AF-A0A2K6BGK9-F1
#
_cell.length_a   1.000
_cell.length_b   1.000
_cell.length_c   1.000
_cell.angle_alpha   90.00
_cell.angle_beta   90.00
_cell.angle_gamma   90.00
#
_symmetry.space_group_name_H-M   'P 1'
#
loop_
_entity.id
_entity.type
_entity.pdbx_description
1 polymer ?
#
loop_
_entity_poly.entity_id
_entity_poly.type
_entity_poly.pdbx_seq_one_letter_code
_entity_poly.pdbx_strand_id
1 'polypeptide(L)'
;MAQRAFPNPYADYNKSLAEGYFDAAGRLTPEFSQRLTNKIRELLQQMERGVKSADPRDGTGYTGWAVGRIGKSSKIHCLKQR
;
A
#
# COMPACT_ATOMS: atom_id res chain seq x y z
N MET A 1 -15.43 20.56 -9.47
CA MET A 1 -14.18 19.87 -9.06
C MET A 1 -13.90 19.99 -7.56
N ALA A 2 -13.97 21.18 -6.95
CA ALA A 2 -13.68 21.39 -5.52
C ALA A 2 -14.58 20.62 -4.52
N GLN A 3 -15.80 20.23 -4.89
CA GLN A 3 -16.73 19.51 -4.00
C GLN A 3 -16.30 18.06 -3.66
N ARG A 4 -15.38 17.46 -4.43
CA ARG A 4 -14.93 16.07 -4.23
C ARG A 4 -13.51 15.95 -3.63
N ALA A 5 -12.89 17.06 -3.29
CA ALA A 5 -11.52 17.10 -2.79
C ALA A 5 -11.46 17.84 -1.44
N PHE A 6 -10.63 17.35 -0.53
CA PHE A 6 -10.30 18.10 0.67
C PHE A 6 -9.40 19.30 0.30
N PRO A 7 -9.60 20.48 0.91
CA PRO A 7 -8.66 21.60 0.76
C PRO A 7 -7.26 21.15 1.18
N ASN A 8 -6.25 21.42 0.35
CA ASN A 8 -4.87 21.03 0.63
C ASN A 8 -4.33 21.81 1.85
N PRO A 9 -4.02 21.15 2.98
CA PRO A 9 -3.48 21.83 4.16
C PRO A 9 -1.96 22.08 4.07
N TYR A 10 -1.29 21.48 3.08
CA TYR A 10 0.16 21.52 2.98
C TYR A 10 0.62 22.72 2.16
N ALA A 11 1.66 23.41 2.66
CA ALA A 11 2.34 24.46 1.93
C ALA A 11 3.01 23.91 0.66
N ASP A 12 3.19 24.77 -0.33
CA ASP A 12 3.91 24.43 -1.54
C ASP A 12 5.39 24.12 -1.26
N TYR A 13 6.01 23.44 -2.22
CA TYR A 13 7.39 23.02 -2.13
C TYR A 13 8.34 24.20 -1.90
N ASN A 14 9.23 24.04 -0.92
CA ASN A 14 10.42 24.86 -0.78
C ASN A 14 11.59 24.00 -0.28
N LYS A 15 12.82 24.42 -0.58
CA LYS A 15 14.03 23.63 -0.27
C LYS A 15 14.19 23.36 1.23
N SER A 16 13.89 24.36 2.07
CA SER A 16 14.03 24.24 3.53
C SER A 16 13.06 23.22 4.13
N LEU A 17 11.81 23.17 3.68
CA LEU A 17 10.82 22.17 4.11
C LEU A 17 11.16 20.77 3.57
N ALA A 18 11.77 20.70 2.38
CA ALA A 18 12.13 19.45 1.74
C ALA A 18 13.24 18.68 2.44
N GLU A 19 14.17 19.38 3.10
CA GLU A 19 15.31 18.79 3.83
C GLU A 19 14.89 17.78 4.91
N GLY A 20 13.70 17.95 5.50
CA GLY A 20 13.13 16.98 6.45
C GLY A 20 12.65 15.68 5.81
N TYR A 21 12.40 15.66 4.51
CA TYR A 21 11.82 14.52 3.79
C TYR A 21 12.84 13.82 2.90
N PHE A 22 13.69 14.56 2.19
CA PHE A 22 14.70 13.99 1.30
C PHE A 22 15.97 14.85 1.21
N ASP A 23 17.07 14.20 0.92
CA ASP A 23 18.37 14.83 0.70
C ASP A 23 18.48 15.46 -0.70
N ALA A 24 19.57 16.19 -0.95
CA ALA A 24 19.84 16.82 -2.25
C ALA A 24 20.00 15.81 -3.41
N ALA A 25 20.23 14.52 -3.11
CA ALA A 25 20.27 13.43 -4.08
C ALA A 25 18.89 12.76 -4.28
N GLY A 26 17.84 13.26 -3.62
CA GLY A 26 16.47 12.74 -3.70
C GLY A 26 16.23 11.47 -2.87
N ARG A 27 17.15 11.10 -1.95
CA ARG A 27 16.95 9.96 -1.06
C ARG A 27 16.14 10.40 0.14
N LEU A 28 15.17 9.58 0.55
CA LEU A 28 14.37 9.86 1.73
C LEU A 28 15.23 9.91 2.99
N THR A 29 14.91 10.83 3.90
CA THR A 29 15.58 10.87 5.20
C THR A 29 15.29 9.58 5.98
N PRO A 30 16.23 9.12 6.84
CA PRO A 30 16.00 7.92 7.65
C PRO A 30 14.77 8.04 8.55
N GLU A 31 14.54 9.23 9.11
CA GLU A 31 13.38 9.51 9.96
C GLU A 31 12.06 9.34 9.18
N PHE A 32 11.95 9.98 8.02
CA PHE A 32 10.74 9.88 7.20
C PHE A 32 10.54 8.45 6.68
N SER A 33 11.63 7.79 6.26
CA SER A 33 11.62 6.38 5.85
C SER A 33 11.11 5.45 6.95
N GLN A 34 11.50 5.70 8.21
CA GLN A 34 11.03 4.94 9.35
C GLN A 34 9.54 5.15 9.61
N ARG A 35 9.06 6.40 9.55
CA ARG A 35 7.62 6.72 9.68
C ARG A 35 6.79 6.00 8.61
N LEU A 36 7.25 6.01 7.35
CA LEU A 36 6.61 5.27 6.26
C LEU A 36 6.60 3.76 6.52
N THR A 37 7.74 3.18 6.91
CA THR A 37 7.85 1.75 7.19
C THR A 37 6.92 1.31 8.32
N ASN A 38 6.84 2.10 9.39
CA ASN A 38 5.91 1.84 10.50
C ASN A 38 4.46 1.86 10.01
N LYS A 39 4.10 2.87 9.20
CA LYS A 39 2.73 2.96 8.67
C LYS A 39 2.38 1.81 7.74
N ILE A 40 3.31 1.37 6.90
CA ILE A 40 3.14 0.19 6.04
C ILE A 40 2.86 -1.04 6.90
N ARG A 41 3.63 -1.28 7.96
CA ARG A 41 3.43 -2.43 8.86
C ARG A 41 2.07 -2.40 9.56
N GLU A 42 1.65 -1.24 10.05
CA GLU A 42 0.32 -1.06 10.64
C GLU A 42 -0.80 -1.41 9.65
N LEU A 43 -0.74 -0.86 8.45
CA LEU A 43 -1.76 -1.07 7.42
C LEU A 43 -1.76 -2.52 6.93
N LEU A 44 -0.61 -3.16 6.81
CA LEU A 44 -0.53 -4.59 6.47
C LEU A 44 -1.23 -5.46 7.50
N GLN A 45 -1.04 -5.19 8.80
CA GLN A 45 -1.75 -5.93 9.86
C GLN A 45 -3.27 -5.71 9.81
N GLN A 46 -3.71 -4.49 9.54
CA GLN A 46 -5.15 -4.19 9.38
C GLN A 46 -5.73 -4.91 8.14
N MET A 47 -4.99 -4.87 7.03
CA MET A 47 -5.36 -5.54 5.79
C MET A 47 -5.45 -7.05 5.98
N GLU A 48 -4.47 -7.69 6.63
CA GLU A 48 -4.51 -9.13 6.92
C GLU A 48 -5.73 -9.54 7.76
N ARG A 49 -6.21 -8.66 8.64
CA ARG A 49 -7.46 -8.88 9.40
C ARG A 49 -8.68 -8.72 8.49
N GLY A 50 -8.74 -7.66 7.69
CA GLY A 50 -9.89 -7.38 6.82
C GLY A 50 -10.04 -8.38 5.67
N VAL A 51 -8.93 -8.87 5.13
CA VAL A 51 -8.90 -9.87 4.05
C VAL A 51 -9.48 -11.21 4.50
N LYS A 52 -9.42 -11.57 5.80
CA LYS A 52 -10.07 -12.78 6.32
C LYS A 52 -11.59 -12.76 6.18
N SER A 53 -12.20 -11.58 6.13
CA SER A 53 -13.63 -11.38 5.92
C SER A 53 -14.00 -11.06 4.47
N ALA A 54 -13.03 -10.99 3.55
CA ALA A 54 -13.28 -10.71 2.14
C ALA A 54 -13.91 -11.92 1.43
N ASP A 55 -14.58 -11.68 0.29
CA ASP A 55 -15.25 -12.73 -0.49
C ASP A 55 -14.23 -13.82 -0.91
N PRO A 56 -14.39 -15.07 -0.44
CA PRO A 56 -13.49 -16.17 -0.80
C PRO A 56 -13.46 -16.50 -2.29
N ARG A 57 -14.49 -16.09 -3.04
CA ARG A 57 -14.69 -16.43 -4.45
C ARG A 57 -14.14 -15.39 -5.42
N ASP A 58 -13.84 -14.18 -4.96
CA ASP A 58 -13.33 -13.12 -5.83
C ASP A 58 -11.86 -13.35 -6.18
N GLY A 59 -11.62 -14.07 -7.28
CA GLY A 59 -10.29 -14.30 -7.84
C GLY A 59 -9.76 -13.20 -8.76
N THR A 60 -10.41 -12.03 -8.84
CA THR A 60 -10.02 -10.97 -9.79
C THR A 60 -8.79 -10.19 -9.32
N GLY A 61 -8.17 -9.42 -10.22
CA GLY A 61 -7.02 -8.55 -9.89
C GLY A 61 -7.41 -7.18 -9.35
N TYR A 62 -8.62 -6.70 -9.63
CA TYR A 62 -9.09 -5.37 -9.24
C TYR A 62 -9.60 -5.32 -7.80
N THR A 63 -10.33 -6.35 -7.35
CA THR A 63 -10.89 -6.46 -5.98
C THR A 63 -10.56 -7.75 -5.26
N GLY A 64 -9.99 -8.73 -5.99
CA GLY A 64 -9.86 -10.10 -5.51
C GLY A 64 -8.44 -10.55 -5.16
N TRP A 65 -8.32 -11.86 -4.95
CA TRP A 65 -7.12 -12.52 -4.44
C TRP A 65 -5.94 -12.58 -5.40
N ALA A 66 -6.13 -12.28 -6.69
CA ALA A 66 -5.07 -12.45 -7.68
C ALA A 66 -3.85 -11.57 -7.38
N VAL A 67 -4.05 -10.36 -6.85
CA VAL A 67 -2.97 -9.44 -6.46
C VAL A 67 -2.06 -10.03 -5.37
N GLY A 68 -2.62 -10.85 -4.46
CA GLY A 68 -1.86 -11.52 -3.39
C GLY A 68 -1.36 -12.92 -3.75
N ARG A 69 -1.83 -13.52 -4.87
CA ARG A 69 -1.53 -14.91 -5.25
C ARG A 69 -0.40 -15.07 -6.27
N ILE A 70 0.15 -13.97 -6.80
CA ILE A 70 1.22 -13.98 -7.83
C ILE A 70 2.50 -14.70 -7.34
N GLY A 71 2.67 -14.92 -6.03
CA GLY A 71 3.80 -15.68 -5.46
C GLY A 71 3.51 -17.10 -4.97
N LYS A 72 2.26 -17.60 -4.98
CA LYS A 72 1.90 -18.91 -4.39
C LYS A 72 1.07 -19.83 -5.29
N SER A 73 0.71 -19.39 -6.51
CA SER A 73 -0.21 -20.12 -7.38
C SER A 73 0.48 -20.73 -8.60
N SER A 74 1.29 -21.77 -8.39
CA SER A 74 1.58 -22.73 -9.48
C SER A 74 1.34 -24.19 -9.12
N LYS A 75 0.76 -24.52 -7.94
CA LYS A 75 0.56 -25.95 -7.60
C LYS A 75 -0.73 -26.38 -6.91
N ILE A 76 -1.57 -25.49 -6.39
CA ILE A 76 -2.65 -25.96 -5.48
C ILE A 76 -4.05 -25.94 -6.10
N HIS A 77 -4.31 -25.22 -7.21
CA HIS A 77 -5.67 -25.14 -7.75
C HIS A 77 -5.99 -26.04 -8.97
N CYS A 78 -5.03 -26.82 -9.48
CA CYS A 78 -5.26 -27.76 -10.60
C CYS A 78 -5.48 -29.24 -10.14
N LEU A 79 -5.28 -29.55 -8.85
CA LEU A 79 -5.35 -30.93 -8.33
C LEU A 79 -6.68 -31.28 -7.61
N LYS A 80 -7.73 -30.46 -7.75
CA LYS A 80 -9.07 -30.75 -7.19
C LYS A 80 -10.16 -30.91 -8.26
N GLN A 81 -9.77 -31.16 -9.51
CA GLN A 81 -10.69 -31.47 -10.62
C GLN A 81 -10.29 -32.73 -11.43
N ARG A 82 -9.54 -33.66 -10.82
CA ARG A 82 -9.47 -35.05 -11.29
C ARG A 82 -9.64 -36.00 -10.12
#